data_AF-A0A941USL6-F1
#
_entry.id   AF-A0A941USL6-F1
#
_cell.length_a   1.000
_cell.length_b   1.000
_cell.length_c   1.000
_cell.angle_alpha   90.00
_cell.angle_beta   90.00
_cell.angle_gamma   90.00
#
_symmetry.space_group_name_H-M   'P 1'
#
loop_
_entity.id
_entity.type
_entity.pdbx_description
1 polymer ?
#
loop_
_entity_poly.entity_id
_entity_poly.type
_entity_poly.pdbx_seq_one_letter_code
_entity_poly.pdbx_strand_id
1 'polypeptide(L)' 'SLTFNQQVFNINMDWSILCPFKVVVLNMKAAPDRITLILTRPTWILARDPHPEARRIGETIEKRIVAALREGAGL' A
#
# COMPACT_ATOMS: atom_id res chain seq x y z
N SER A 1 7.92 7.02 8.11
CA SER A 1 7.29 7.07 6.76
C SER A 1 8.13 7.83 5.73
N LEU A 2 8.82 8.93 6.09
CA LEU A 2 9.67 9.70 5.15
C LEU A 2 10.83 8.90 4.55
N THR A 3 11.59 8.18 5.37
CA THR A 3 12.80 7.44 4.96
C THR A 3 12.52 6.35 3.94
N PHE A 4 11.38 5.66 4.06
CA PHE A 4 11.01 4.59 3.12
C PHE A 4 10.56 5.15 1.78
N ASN A 5 9.77 6.23 1.76
CA ASN A 5 9.41 6.89 0.51
C ASN A 5 10.65 7.40 -0.21
N GLN A 6 11.62 7.96 0.53
CA GLN A 6 12.89 8.42 -0.03
C GLN A 6 13.74 7.26 -0.58
N GLN A 7 13.73 6.10 0.08
CA GLN A 7 14.38 4.87 -0.44
C GLN A 7 13.75 4.41 -1.76
N VAL A 8 12.42 4.45 -1.88
CA VAL A 8 11.70 4.07 -3.11
C VAL A 8 11.97 5.09 -4.23
N PHE A 9 11.95 6.39 -3.93
CA PHE A 9 12.19 7.46 -4.92
C PHE A 9 13.62 7.45 -5.47
N ASN A 10 14.60 7.05 -4.65
CA ASN A 10 15.99 6.92 -5.09
C ASN A 10 16.22 5.76 -6.07
N ILE A 11 15.30 4.80 -6.15
CA ILE A 11 15.39 3.65 -7.05
C ILE A 11 14.71 3.97 -8.39
N ASN A 12 13.45 4.40 -8.33
CA ASN A 12 12.71 4.82 -9.50
C ASN A 12 11.74 5.95 -9.12
N MET A 13 11.92 7.11 -9.74
CA MET A 13 11.05 8.27 -9.53
C MET A 13 9.61 8.02 -9.96
N ASP A 14 9.36 7.14 -10.93
CA ASP A 14 8.01 6.79 -11.40
C ASP A 14 7.20 6.10 -10.30
N TRP A 15 7.87 5.45 -9.35
CA TRP A 15 7.21 4.82 -8.20
C TRP A 15 6.65 5.84 -7.21
N SER A 16 6.93 7.13 -7.40
CA SER A 16 6.28 8.22 -6.64
C SER A 16 4.77 8.23 -6.78
N ILE A 17 4.21 7.67 -7.86
CA ILE A 17 2.76 7.50 -8.03
C ILE A 17 2.11 6.66 -6.91
N LEU A 18 2.89 5.80 -6.25
CA LEU A 18 2.45 5.00 -5.11
C LEU A 18 2.39 5.79 -3.80
N CYS A 19 2.97 6.99 -3.76
CA CYS A 19 3.13 7.81 -2.57
C CYS A 19 2.32 9.12 -2.67
N PRO A 20 1.44 9.44 -1.70
CA PRO A 20 1.11 8.64 -0.52
C PRO A 20 0.27 7.41 -0.87
N PHE A 21 0.42 6.34 -0.08
CA PHE A 21 -0.41 5.16 -0.20
C PHE A 21 -1.87 5.51 0.10
N LYS A 22 -2.78 5.18 -0.82
CA LYS A 22 -4.21 5.45 -0.67
C LYS A 22 -4.93 4.21 -0.17
N VAL A 23 -5.68 4.38 0.92
CA VAL A 23 -6.64 3.40 1.42
C VAL A 23 -7.98 4.09 1.58
N VAL A 24 -9.04 3.42 1.11
CA VAL A 24 -10.41 3.84 1.34
C VAL A 24 -11.05 2.87 2.33
N VAL A 25 -11.55 3.41 3.44
CA VAL A 25 -12.28 2.67 4.46
C VAL A 25 -13.76 2.96 4.25
N LEU A 26 -14.53 1.92 3.99
CA LEU A 26 -15.99 2.02 3.83
C LEU A 26 -16.68 1.20 4.91
N ASN A 27 -17.72 1.79 5.49
CA ASN A 27 -18.73 1.08 6.24
C ASN A 27 -20.08 1.27 5.51
N MET A 28 -20.73 0.17 5.18
CA MET A 28 -21.97 0.18 4.41
C MET A 28 -23.17 0.11 5.35
N LYS A 29 -24.18 0.96 5.15
CA LYS A 29 -25.40 0.95 5.98
C LYS A 29 -26.08 -0.42 6.05
N ALA A 30 -25.99 -1.22 4.99
CA ALA A 30 -26.57 -2.56 4.92
C ALA A 30 -25.80 -3.61 5.75
N ALA A 31 -24.56 -3.33 6.14
CA ALA A 31 -23.72 -4.22 6.94
C ALA A 31 -22.83 -3.38 7.89
N PRO A 32 -23.44 -2.74 8.91
CA PRO A 32 -22.75 -1.76 9.77
C PRO A 32 -21.64 -2.38 10.64
N ASP A 33 -21.69 -3.70 10.84
CA ASP A 33 -20.71 -4.53 11.54
C ASP A 33 -19.47 -4.87 10.69
N ARG A 34 -19.46 -4.50 9.40
CA ARG A 34 -18.38 -4.84 8.47
C ARG A 34 -17.66 -3.59 7.98
N ILE A 35 -16.33 -3.62 8.11
CA ILE A 35 -15.46 -2.62 7.50
C ILE A 35 -14.89 -3.19 6.21
N THR A 36 -15.10 -2.49 5.10
CA THR A 36 -14.49 -2.81 3.81
C THR A 36 -13.29 -1.90 3.58
N LEU A 37 -12.14 -2.52 3.34
CA LEU A 37 -10.89 -1.83 3.02
C LEU A 37 -10.62 -1.98 1.53
N ILE A 38 -10.55 -0.85 0.82
CA ILE A 38 -10.16 -0.81 -0.59
C ILE A 38 -8.78 -0.18 -0.66
N LEU A 39 -7.81 -0.92 -1.19
CA LEU A 39 -6.44 -0.45 -1.39
C LEU A 39 -5.99 -0.69 -2.83
N THR A 40 -5.19 0.23 -3.34
CA THR A 40 -4.41 -0.01 -4.56
C THR A 40 -3.25 -0.92 -4.21
N ARG A 41 -3.14 -2.09 -4.85
CA ARG A 41 -2.12 -3.08 -4.52
C ARG A 41 -0.75 -2.70 -5.13
N PRO A 42 0.25 -2.35 -4.31
CA PRO A 42 1.59 -2.04 -4.82
C PRO A 42 2.24 -3.25 -5.50
N THR A 43 1.94 -4.46 -5.02
CA THR A 43 2.39 -5.70 -5.67
C THR A 43 1.87 -5.83 -7.09
N TRP A 44 0.64 -5.38 -7.37
CA TRP A 44 0.06 -5.42 -8.71
C TRP A 44 0.64 -4.34 -9.63
N ILE A 45 0.83 -3.12 -9.11
CA ILE A 45 1.43 -2.01 -9.89
C ILE A 45 2.87 -2.34 -10.27
N LEU A 46 3.65 -2.86 -9.33
CA LEU A 46 5.07 -3.18 -9.53
C LEU A 46 5.31 -4.56 -10.15
N ALA A 47 4.27 -5.36 -10.42
CA ALA A 47 4.39 -6.72 -10.96
C ALA A 47 5.04 -6.76 -12.35
N ARG A 48 4.88 -5.70 -13.14
CA ARG A 48 5.38 -5.60 -14.51
C ARG A 48 6.60 -4.69 -14.65
N ASP A 49 7.06 -4.12 -13.55
CA ASP A 49 8.22 -3.25 -13.56
C ASP A 49 9.49 -4.10 -13.75
N PRO A 50 10.39 -3.72 -14.69
CA PRO A 50 11.59 -4.49 -14.99
C PRO A 50 12.65 -4.43 -13.88
N HIS A 51 12.53 -3.52 -12.91
CA HIS A 51 13.53 -3.36 -11.86
C HIS A 51 13.55 -4.59 -10.94
N PRO A 52 14.73 -5.18 -10.66
CA PRO A 52 14.85 -6.44 -9.93
C PRO A 52 14.27 -6.37 -8.50
N GLU A 53 14.26 -5.20 -7.90
CA GLU A 53 13.70 -4.99 -6.56
C GLU A 53 12.20 -4.66 -6.53
N ALA A 54 11.56 -4.43 -7.68
CA ALA A 54 10.18 -3.92 -7.76
C ALA A 54 9.19 -4.82 -7.00
N ARG A 55 9.29 -6.14 -7.20
CA ARG A 55 8.45 -7.13 -6.52
C ARG A 55 8.62 -7.07 -5.00
N ARG A 56 9.86 -7.09 -4.52
CA ARG A 56 10.19 -7.04 -3.08
C ARG A 56 9.67 -5.76 -2.43
N ILE A 57 9.81 -4.63 -3.13
CA ILE A 57 9.35 -3.33 -2.68
C ILE A 57 7.82 -3.29 -2.62
N GLY A 58 7.13 -3.75 -3.67
CA GLY A 58 5.68 -3.85 -3.69
C GLY A 58 5.13 -4.68 -2.53
N GLU A 59 5.71 -5.85 -2.27
CA GLU A 59 5.34 -6.70 -1.14
C GLU A 59 5.58 -6.02 0.21
N THR A 60 6.70 -5.30 0.35
CA THR A 60 7.06 -4.58 1.58
C THR A 60 6.06 -3.45 1.87
N ILE A 61 5.68 -2.69 0.84
CA ILE A 61 4.70 -1.62 0.95
C ILE A 61 3.35 -2.21 1.38
N GLU A 62 2.88 -3.24 0.67
CA GLU A 62 1.56 -3.83 0.92
C GLU A 62 1.46 -4.39 2.33
N LYS A 63 2.52 -5.08 2.81
CA LYS A 63 2.59 -5.55 4.20
C LYS A 63 2.49 -4.41 5.21
N ARG A 64 3.15 -3.28 4.97
CA ARG A 64 3.09 -2.12 5.86
C ARG A 64 1.70 -1.48 5.88
N ILE A 65 1.04 -1.37 4.73
CA ILE A 65 -0.33 -0.86 4.65
C ILE A 65 -1.27 -1.78 5.45
N VAL A 66 -1.22 -3.09 5.20
CA VAL A 66 -2.09 -4.05 5.90
C VAL A 66 -1.82 -4.08 7.40
N ALA A 67 -0.55 -4.02 7.83
CA ALA A 67 -0.20 -3.96 9.24
C ALA A 67 -0.75 -2.69 9.92
N ALA A 68 -0.57 -1.52 9.30
CA ALA A 68 -1.09 -0.26 9.83
C ALA A 68 -2.63 -0.24 9.89
N LEU A 69 -3.30 -0.88 8.92
CA LEU A 69 -4.76 -1.01 8.94
C LEU A 69 -5.25 -1.93 10.05
N ARG A 70 -4.54 -3.04 10.29
CA ARG A 70 -4.86 -3.95 11.41
C ARG A 70 -4.68 -3.25 12.75
N GLU A 71 -3.53 -2.60 12.95
CA GLU A 71 -3.23 -1.84 14.17
C GLU A 71 -4.27 -0.72 14.40
N GLY A 72 -4.57 0.07 13.38
CA GLY A 72 -5.56 1.15 13.47
C GLY A 72 -7.00 0.66 13.66
N ALA A 73 -7.33 -0.55 13.20
CA ALA A 73 -8.63 -1.18 13.40
C ALA A 73 -8.74 -1.99 14.70
N GLY A 74 -7.64 -2.17 15.44
CA GLY A 74 -7.59 -3.03 16.62
C GLY A 74 -7.72 -4.53 16.31
N LEU A 75 -7.27 -4.97 15.12
CA LEU A 75 -7.30 -6.35 14.63
C LEU A 75 -5.96 -7.07 14.78
#